data_AF-A0A6P0Z8Y6-F1
#
_entry.id   AF-A0A6P0Z8Y6-F1
#
_cell.length_a   1.000
_cell.length_b   1.000
_cell.length_c   1.000
_cell.angle_alpha   90.00
_cell.angle_beta   90.00
_cell.angle_gamma   90.00
#
_symmetry.space_group_name_H-M   'P 1'
#
loop_
_entity.id
_entity.type
_entity.pdbx_description
1 polymer ?
#
loop_
_entity_poly.entity_id
_entity_poly.type
_entity_poly.pdbx_seq_one_letter_code
_entity_poly.pdbx_strand_id
1 'polypeptide(L)' 'RGETRIQRLQEFLLVNPQVYVVGLQEGTMLKIEGSSMRMIGDKTLHLFKYGEPVVEYDATANLDFLVSV' A
#
# COMPACT_ATOMS: atom_id res chain seq x y z
N ARG A 1 -7.69 9.82 -24.49
CA ARG A 1 -7.62 10.36 -23.10
C ARG A 1 -7.56 9.14 -22.20
N GLY A 2 -6.39 8.88 -21.61
CA GLY A 2 -6.19 7.72 -20.74
C GLY A 2 -6.37 8.12 -19.29
N GLU A 3 -7.03 7.27 -18.53
CA GLU A 3 -7.13 7.37 -17.08
C GLU A 3 -5.73 7.22 -16.44
N THR A 4 -5.45 8.00 -15.39
CA THR A 4 -4.18 7.85 -14.65
C THR A 4 -4.23 6.65 -13.70
N ARG A 5 -3.07 6.13 -13.29
CA ARG A 5 -3.01 5.04 -12.29
C ARG A 5 -3.72 5.43 -10.99
N ILE A 6 -3.59 6.69 -10.58
CA ILE A 6 -4.21 7.24 -9.37
C ILE A 6 -5.73 7.26 -9.50
N GLN A 7 -6.27 7.69 -10.64
CA GLN A 7 -7.71 7.69 -10.88
C GLN A 7 -8.30 6.28 -10.75
N ARG A 8 -7.65 5.28 -11.36
CA ARG A 8 -8.08 3.87 -11.26
C ARG A 8 -8.08 3.35 -9.82
N LEU A 9 -7.09 3.74 -9.03
CA LEU A 9 -7.03 3.38 -7.61
C LEU A 9 -8.12 4.07 -6.80
N GLN A 10 -8.42 5.34 -7.09
CA GLN A 10 -9.49 6.08 -6.43
C GLN A 10 -10.87 5.47 -6.74
N GLU A 11 -11.13 5.07 -7.99
CA GLU A 11 -12.35 4.36 -8.36
C GLU A 11 -12.48 3.01 -7.65
N PHE A 12 -11.38 2.24 -7.58
CA PHE A 12 -11.35 0.97 -6.85
C PHE A 12 -11.66 1.15 -5.35
N LEU A 13 -11.05 2.15 -4.71
CA LEU A 13 -11.25 2.45 -3.29
C LEU A 13 -12.64 3.01 -2.98
N LEU A 14 -13.26 3.72 -3.93
CA LEU A 14 -14.64 4.19 -3.79
C LEU A 14 -15.63 3.02 -3.65
N VAL A 15 -15.40 1.94 -4.41
CA VAL A 15 -16.22 0.72 -4.34
C VAL A 15 -15.82 -0.17 -3.16
N ASN A 16 -14.56 -0.10 -2.71
CA ASN A 16 -13.99 -0.94 -1.65
C ASN A 16 -13.36 -0.10 -0.53
N PRO A 17 -14.15 0.66 0.26
CA PRO A 17 -13.62 1.68 1.17
C PRO A 17 -12.80 1.11 2.35
N GLN A 18 -12.97 -0.18 2.66
CA GLN A 18 -12.24 -0.85 3.75
C GLN A 18 -10.95 -1.52 3.31
N VAL A 19 -10.63 -1.49 2.01
CA VAL A 19 -9.42 -2.14 1.47
C VAL A 19 -8.26 -1.16 1.50
N TYR A 20 -7.10 -1.65 1.94
CA TYR A 20 -5.83 -0.98 1.75
C TYR A 20 -5.21 -1.40 0.42
N VAL A 21 -4.68 -0.46 -0.35
CA VAL A 21 -3.87 -0.75 -1.53
C VAL A 21 -2.44 -0.31 -1.29
N VAL A 22 -1.48 -1.21 -1.55
CA VAL A 22 -0.05 -0.93 -1.42
C VAL A 22 0.58 -0.79 -2.81
N GLY A 23 1.09 0.39 -3.12
CA GLY A 23 1.89 0.67 -4.31
C GLY A 23 3.36 0.36 -4.06
N LEU A 24 3.79 -0.83 -4.49
CA LEU A 24 5.20 -1.25 -4.43
C LEU A 24 5.97 -0.74 -5.65
N GLN A 25 7.16 -0.21 -5.40
CA GLN A 25 8.08 0.22 -6.45
C GLN A 25 8.89 -0.98 -6.96
N GLU A 26 9.29 -0.95 -8.23
CA GLU A 26 10.14 -2.01 -8.80
C GLU A 26 11.45 -2.17 -8.01
N GLY A 27 11.83 -3.42 -7.76
CA GLY A 27 12.98 -3.78 -6.92
C GLY A 27 12.68 -3.86 -5.42
N THR A 28 11.42 -3.67 -5.02
CA THR A 28 10.97 -3.83 -3.62
C THR A 28 10.02 -5.01 -3.48
N MET A 29 9.87 -5.52 -2.25
CA MET A 29 8.95 -6.61 -1.94
C MET A 29 8.39 -6.51 -0.52
N LEU A 30 7.26 -7.17 -0.28
CA LEU A 30 6.71 -7.38 1.07
C LEU A 30 7.01 -8.81 1.50
N LYS A 31 7.60 -8.95 2.69
CA LYS A 31 7.78 -10.23 3.36
C LYS A 31 6.72 -10.35 4.45
N ILE A 32 5.92 -11.41 4.39
CA ILE A 32 4.88 -11.72 5.36
C ILE A 32 5.27 -12.99 6.10
N GLU A 33 5.36 -12.89 7.43
CA GLU A 33 5.69 -14.00 8.33
C GLU A 33 4.68 -14.01 9.48
N GLY A 34 3.63 -14.83 9.36
CA GLY A 34 2.53 -14.85 10.32
C GLY A 34 1.78 -13.53 10.35
N SER A 35 1.75 -12.88 11.51
CA SER A 35 1.17 -11.54 11.70
C SER A 35 2.16 -10.41 11.46
N SER A 36 3.38 -10.69 10.99
CA SER A 36 4.36 -9.66 10.68
C SER A 36 4.44 -9.39 9.19
N MET A 37 4.41 -8.12 8.81
CA MET A 37 4.66 -7.66 7.45
C MET A 37 5.79 -6.64 7.46
N ARG A 38 6.80 -6.85 6.61
CA ARG A 38 7.95 -5.96 6.46
C ARG A 38 8.25 -5.71 4.99
N MET A 39 8.68 -4.50 4.68
CA MET A 39 9.17 -4.15 3.35
C MET A 39 10.67 -4.49 3.24
N ILE A 40 11.06 -5.06 2.10
CA ILE A 40 12.45 -5.28 1.73
C ILE A 40 12.74 -4.46 0.47
N GLY A 41 13.81 -3.68 0.53
CA GLY A 41 14.22 -2.75 -0.52
C GLY A 41 14.74 -1.44 0.07
N ASP A 42 15.20 -0.54 -0.80
CA ASP A 42 15.78 0.77 -0.47
C ASP A 42 14.87 1.96 -0.83
N LYS A 43 13.64 1.68 -1.27
CA LYS A 43 12.65 2.68 -1.67
C LYS A 43 11.47 2.72 -0.70
N THR A 44 10.59 3.70 -0.87
CA THR A 44 9.32 3.79 -0.15
C THR A 44 8.20 3.06 -0.90
N LEU A 45 7.21 2.58 -0.16
CA LEU A 45 5.91 2.18 -0.69
C LEU A 45 4.89 3.30 -0.49
N HIS A 46 3.84 3.31 -1.30
CA HIS A 46 2.70 4.21 -1.11
C HIS A 46 1.51 3.41 -0.61
N LEU A 47 0.90 3.83 0.49
CA LEU A 47 -0.33 3.26 1.02
C LEU A 47 -1.53 4.13 0.62
N PHE A 48 -2.54 3.51 0.02
CA PHE A 48 -3.79 4.15 -0.36
C PHE A 48 -4.94 3.56 0.44
N LYS A 49 -5.78 4.43 0.99
CA LYS A 49 -7.04 4.07 1.64
C LYS A 49 -8.12 5.11 1.33
N TYR A 50 -9.35 4.66 1.23
CA TYR A 50 -10.47 5.55 0.93
C TYR A 50 -10.60 6.66 1.98
N GLY A 51 -10.71 7.91 1.52
CA GLY A 51 -10.87 9.07 2.37
C GLY A 51 -9.60 9.51 3.12
N GLU A 52 -8.47 8.84 2.91
CA GLU A 52 -7.20 9.16 3.55
C GLU A 52 -6.17 9.71 2.54
N PRO A 53 -5.27 10.62 2.96
CA PRO A 53 -4.16 11.01 2.11
C PRO A 53 -3.23 9.82 1.84
N VAL A 54 -2.55 9.83 0.71
CA VAL A 54 -1.52 8.82 0.40
C VAL A 54 -0.38 8.96 1.39
N VAL A 55 -0.03 7.87 2.07
CA VAL A 55 1.07 7.83 3.05
C VAL A 55 2.22 7.00 2.49
N GLU A 56 3.44 7.46 2.70
CA GLU A 56 4.65 6.72 2.32
C GLU A 56 5.27 6.02 3.53
N TYR A 57 5.77 4.80 3.30
CA TYR A 57 6.49 4.02 4.30
C TYR A 57 7.80 3.50 3.70
N ASP A 58 8.87 3.51 4.49
CA ASP A 58 10.15 2.89 4.12
C ASP A 58 10.29 1.49 4.74
N ALA A 59 11.45 0.86 4.52
CA ALA A 59 11.74 -0.47 5.04
C ALA A 59 11.82 -0.58 6.58
N THR A 60 11.86 0.55 7.30
CA THR A 60 11.90 0.60 8.77
C THR A 60 10.51 0.70 9.41
N ALA A 61 9.48 1.00 8.62
CA ALA A 61 8.12 1.12 9.11
C ALA A 61 7.53 -0.23 9.56
N ASN A 62 6.67 -0.17 10.60
CA ASN A 62 5.84 -1.31 10.97
C ASN A 62 4.59 -1.38 10.07
N LEU A 63 4.41 -2.51 9.38
CA LEU A 63 3.27 -2.75 8.48
C LEU A 63 2.37 -3.89 8.98
N ASP A 64 2.53 -4.34 10.21
CA ASP A 64 1.83 -5.52 10.76
C ASP A 64 0.30 -5.31 10.81
N PHE A 65 -0.15 -4.05 10.88
CA PHE A 65 -1.56 -3.68 10.82
C PHE A 65 -2.25 -4.04 9.50
N LEU A 66 -1.49 -4.29 8.42
CA LEU A 66 -2.04 -4.71 7.13
C LEU A 66 -2.40 -6.20 7.08
N VAL A 67 -1.89 -6.99 8.02
CA VAL A 67 -2.10 -8.46 8.09
C VAL A 67 -2.75 -8.92 9.39
N SER A 68 -2.79 -8.06 10.41
CA SER A 68 -3.44 -8.35 11.67
C SER A 68 -4.95 -8.11 11.53
N VAL A 69 -5.72 -9.20 11.49
CA VAL A 69 -7.19 -9.24 11.50
C VAL A 69 -7.68 -9.59 12.89
#